data_AF-A0A5M3MPH3-F1
#
_entry.id   AF-A0A5M3MPH3-F1
#
_cell.length_a   1.000
_cell.length_b   1.000
_cell.length_c   1.000
_cell.angle_alpha   90.00
_cell.angle_beta   90.00
_cell.angle_gamma   90.00
#
_symmetry.space_group_name_H-M   'P 1'
#
loop_
_entity.id
_entity.type
_entity.pdbx_description
1 polymer ?
#
loop_
_entity_poly.entity_id
_entity_poly.type
_entity_poly.pdbx_seq_one_letter_code
_entity_poly.pdbx_strand_id
1 'polypeptide(L)'
;MNVNAVRQRIPYKFAAEPEDEHILDEQEQEQLVERFRRQNNASNQRHLIGLQIVVTLSCLLHVIYAFSDLTSPLENLFPSTIPDSPLPLSRPLAMISVICHVNIIMDMVPNNPSLNELHLPFKLVYILAWGALPPFFSLLVGKSCNTTAWWCFLEIVSGLVFFVRRWIGQADANITGLQKIRYTASGA
;
A
#
# COMPACT_ATOMS: atom_id res chain seq x y z
N MET A 1 30.20 -34.06 -49.25
CA MET A 1 30.40 -33.79 -47.81
C MET A 1 31.31 -32.58 -47.69
N ASN A 2 30.76 -31.43 -47.34
CA ASN A 2 31.49 -30.15 -47.36
C ASN A 2 31.89 -29.80 -45.92
N VAL A 3 33.16 -30.04 -45.58
CA VAL A 3 33.73 -29.81 -44.25
C VAL A 3 34.39 -28.44 -44.28
N ASN A 4 33.62 -27.37 -44.09
CA ASN A 4 34.13 -26.03 -43.82
C ASN A 4 33.04 -25.16 -43.16
N ALA A 5 32.53 -25.62 -42.03
CA ALA A 5 31.86 -24.74 -41.07
C ALA A 5 32.91 -24.20 -40.10
N VAL A 6 33.81 -23.35 -40.62
CA VAL A 6 34.75 -22.59 -39.79
C VAL A 6 33.92 -21.65 -38.93
N ARG A 7 33.88 -21.90 -37.62
CA ARG A 7 33.20 -21.08 -36.63
C ARG A 7 33.80 -19.67 -36.65
N GLN A 8 33.09 -18.73 -37.26
CA GLN A 8 33.45 -17.30 -37.23
C GLN A 8 33.50 -16.83 -35.78
N ARG A 9 34.65 -16.32 -35.36
CA ARG A 9 34.76 -15.56 -34.12
C ARG A 9 34.11 -14.21 -34.37
N ILE A 10 32.97 -13.97 -33.72
CA ILE A 10 32.37 -12.64 -33.64
C ILE A 10 33.37 -11.78 -32.86
N PRO A 11 33.98 -10.75 -33.45
CA PRO A 11 34.78 -9.82 -32.68
C PRO A 11 33.85 -9.12 -31.69
N TYR A 12 34.20 -9.20 -30.40
CA TYR A 12 33.57 -8.41 -29.36
C TYR A 12 33.72 -6.94 -29.76
N LYS A 13 32.65 -6.34 -30.28
CA LYS A 13 32.56 -4.89 -30.37
C LYS A 13 32.32 -4.38 -28.96
N PHE A 14 33.41 -3.98 -28.30
CA PHE A 14 33.31 -2.98 -27.24
C PHE A 14 32.81 -1.69 -27.89
N ALA A 15 31.50 -1.59 -28.09
CA ALA A 15 30.82 -0.33 -27.84
C ALA A 15 30.48 -0.33 -26.35
N ALA A 16 31.52 -0.41 -25.51
CA ALA A 16 31.44 0.25 -24.24
C ALA A 16 31.46 1.72 -24.62
N GLU A 17 30.30 2.35 -24.70
CA GLU A 17 30.27 3.71 -24.17
C GLU A 17 30.93 3.59 -22.79
N PRO A 18 31.97 4.37 -22.48
CA PRO A 18 32.34 4.51 -21.09
C PRO A 18 31.09 5.10 -20.44
N GLU A 19 30.25 4.24 -19.83
CA GLU A 19 29.70 4.61 -18.55
C GLU A 19 30.95 4.95 -17.76
N ASP A 20 31.29 6.24 -17.74
CA ASP A 20 32.35 6.75 -16.88
C ASP A 20 32.02 6.16 -15.52
N GLU A 21 32.80 5.17 -15.12
CA GLU A 21 32.77 4.56 -13.80
C GLU A 21 33.40 5.63 -12.89
N HIS A 22 32.70 6.77 -12.81
CA HIS A 22 33.07 7.95 -12.07
C HIS A 22 32.89 7.57 -10.62
N ILE A 23 34.00 7.19 -10.01
CA ILE A 23 34.07 6.93 -8.58
C ILE A 23 33.83 8.27 -7.90
N LEU A 24 32.60 8.46 -7.43
CA LEU A 24 32.19 9.64 -6.66
C LEU A 24 33.13 9.82 -5.47
N ASP A 25 33.66 11.03 -5.28
CA ASP A 25 34.42 11.35 -4.08
C ASP A 25 33.52 11.30 -2.82
N GLU A 26 34.12 11.27 -1.63
CA GLU A 26 33.36 11.12 -0.38
C GLU A 26 32.33 12.24 -0.16
N GLN A 27 32.59 13.43 -0.69
CA GLN A 27 31.73 14.59 -0.56
C GLN A 27 30.54 14.52 -1.53
N GLU A 28 30.77 14.08 -2.76
CA GLU A 28 29.75 13.81 -3.77
C GLU A 28 28.81 12.68 -3.33
N GLN A 29 29.35 11.60 -2.76
CA GLN A 29 28.53 10.50 -2.21
C GLN A 29 27.63 10.97 -1.06
N GLU A 30 28.14 11.82 -0.16
CA GLU A 30 27.34 12.37 0.94
C GLU A 30 26.19 13.24 0.43
N GLN A 31 26.49 14.10 -0.54
CA GLN A 31 25.47 14.91 -1.19
C GLN A 31 24.42 14.05 -1.91
N LEU A 32 24.85 12.96 -2.56
CA LEU A 32 23.96 12.02 -3.24
C LEU A 32 23.01 11.33 -2.24
N VAL A 33 23.54 10.80 -1.15
CA VAL A 33 22.75 10.14 -0.09
C VAL A 33 21.77 11.12 0.55
N GLU A 34 22.20 12.34 0.87
CA GLU A 34 21.34 13.36 1.45
C GLU A 34 20.24 13.79 0.47
N ARG A 35 20.55 13.93 -0.83
CA ARG A 35 19.55 14.17 -1.88
C ARG A 35 18.54 13.02 -1.95
N PHE A 36 19.00 11.76 -1.95
CA PHE A 36 18.10 10.61 -1.95
C PHE A 36 17.22 10.57 -0.71
N ARG A 37 17.76 10.88 0.47
CA ARG A 37 16.97 10.94 1.70
C ARG A 37 15.87 12.00 1.61
N ARG A 38 16.19 13.20 1.13
CA ARG A 38 15.21 14.28 0.96
C ARG A 38 14.13 13.92 -0.06
N GLN A 39 14.53 13.36 -1.20
CA GLN A 39 13.60 12.91 -2.24
C GLN A 39 12.70 11.78 -1.73
N ASN A 40 13.28 10.79 -1.03
CA ASN A 40 12.54 9.67 -0.44
C ASN A 40 11.53 10.18 0.58
N ASN A 41 11.95 11.04 1.51
CA ASN A 41 11.04 11.62 2.50
C ASN A 41 9.89 12.41 1.86
N ALA A 42 10.19 13.24 0.85
CA ALA A 42 9.16 14.00 0.14
C ALA A 42 8.17 13.07 -0.60
N SER A 43 8.67 12.00 -1.23
CA SER A 43 7.83 11.01 -1.90
C SER A 43 6.98 10.21 -0.91
N ASN A 44 7.57 9.78 0.21
CA ASN A 44 6.88 9.04 1.27
C ASN A 44 5.71 9.86 1.83
N GLN A 45 5.93 11.15 2.10
CA GLN A 45 4.87 12.05 2.56
C GLN A 45 3.72 12.14 1.56
N ARG A 46 4.00 12.25 0.26
CA ARG A 46 2.96 12.25 -0.78
C ARG A 46 2.19 10.94 -0.83
N HIS A 47 2.86 9.80 -0.70
CA HIS A 47 2.21 8.48 -0.66
C HIS A 47 1.29 8.35 0.57
N LEU A 48 1.74 8.82 1.74
CA LEU A 48 0.93 8.80 2.96
C LEU A 48 -0.32 9.69 2.84
N ILE A 49 -0.20 10.90 2.28
CA ILE A 49 -1.34 11.78 2.01
C ILE A 49 -2.32 11.11 1.05
N GLY A 50 -1.83 10.50 -0.04
CA GLY A 50 -2.66 9.78 -0.99
C GLY A 50 -3.43 8.63 -0.34
N LEU A 51 -2.78 7.83 0.50
CA LEU A 51 -3.44 6.79 1.28
C LEU A 51 -4.49 7.35 2.22
N GLN A 52 -4.17 8.42 2.95
CA GLN A 52 -5.11 9.04 3.89
C GLN A 52 -6.40 9.47 3.18
N ILE A 53 -6.28 10.05 1.98
CA ILE A 53 -7.44 10.40 1.15
C ILE A 53 -8.25 9.15 0.79
N VAL A 54 -7.60 8.10 0.29
CA VAL A 54 -8.27 6.83 -0.10
C VAL A 54 -9.00 6.19 1.07
N VAL A 55 -8.34 6.07 2.23
CA VAL A 55 -8.93 5.48 3.45
C VAL A 55 -10.09 6.33 3.94
N THR A 56 -9.96 7.66 3.92
CA THR A 56 -11.03 8.59 4.34
C THR A 56 -12.26 8.48 3.43
N LEU A 57 -12.07 8.41 2.11
CA LEU A 57 -13.16 8.22 1.16
C LEU A 57 -13.84 6.86 1.36
N SER A 58 -13.06 5.80 1.55
CA SER A 58 -13.59 4.46 1.86
C SER A 58 -14.41 4.45 3.16
N CYS A 59 -13.90 5.11 4.21
CA CYS A 59 -14.59 5.28 5.48
C CYS A 59 -15.92 6.02 5.29
N LEU A 60 -15.90 7.13 4.55
CA LEU A 60 -17.08 7.93 4.26
C LEU A 60 -18.16 7.11 3.52
N LEU A 61 -17.77 6.28 2.55
CA LEU A 61 -18.71 5.41 1.85
C LEU A 61 -19.38 4.40 2.80
N HIS A 62 -18.63 3.84 3.76
CA HIS A 62 -19.21 2.96 4.78
C HIS A 62 -20.13 3.69 5.76
N VAL A 63 -19.80 4.95 6.12
CA VAL A 63 -20.69 5.80 6.91
C VAL A 63 -22.00 6.06 6.14
N ILE A 64 -21.91 6.49 4.87
CA ILE A 64 -23.09 6.72 4.03
C ILE A 64 -23.93 5.45 3.93
N TYR A 65 -23.29 4.29 3.70
CA TYR A 65 -23.98 3.00 3.66
C TYR A 65 -24.71 2.67 4.98
N ALA A 66 -24.09 2.93 6.14
CA ALA A 66 -24.67 2.62 7.44
C ALA A 66 -25.94 3.46 7.75
N PHE A 67 -26.00 4.69 7.22
CA PHE A 67 -27.09 5.65 7.45
C PHE A 67 -28.08 5.78 6.28
N SER A 68 -27.88 5.06 5.17
CA SER A 68 -28.78 5.05 4.02
C SER A 68 -29.72 3.83 4.02
N ASP A 69 -30.37 3.57 2.88
CA ASP A 69 -31.26 2.44 2.64
C ASP A 69 -30.55 1.08 2.53
N LEU A 70 -29.26 1.01 2.87
CA LEU A 70 -28.43 -0.21 2.85
C LEU A 70 -28.21 -0.80 1.44
N THR A 71 -28.42 0.02 0.41
CA THR A 71 -28.06 -0.28 -0.97
C THR A 71 -26.55 -0.18 -1.15
N SER A 72 -25.94 -1.20 -1.74
CA SER A 72 -24.51 -1.20 -2.03
C SER A 72 -24.16 -0.01 -2.94
N PRO A 73 -23.14 0.81 -2.62
CA PRO A 73 -22.71 1.89 -3.50
C PRO A 73 -22.29 1.42 -4.89
N LEU A 74 -21.84 0.16 -4.99
CA LEU A 74 -21.48 -0.46 -6.28
C LEU A 74 -22.69 -0.71 -7.18
N GLU A 75 -23.89 -0.88 -6.63
CA GLU A 75 -25.12 -1.04 -7.44
C GLU A 75 -25.44 0.22 -8.26
N ASN A 76 -25.01 1.40 -7.81
CA ASN A 76 -25.17 2.63 -8.59
C ASN A 76 -24.24 2.68 -9.81
N LEU A 77 -23.11 1.96 -9.78
CA LEU A 77 -22.13 1.91 -10.86
C LEU A 77 -22.33 0.68 -11.76
N PHE A 78 -22.71 -0.44 -11.16
CA PHE A 78 -22.90 -1.74 -11.80
C PHE A 78 -24.26 -2.30 -11.38
N PRO A 79 -25.37 -1.80 -11.96
CA PRO A 79 -26.71 -2.21 -11.55
C PRO A 79 -26.94 -3.70 -11.83
N SER A 80 -27.37 -4.42 -10.81
CA SER A 80 -27.78 -5.82 -10.93
C SER A 80 -29.19 -5.93 -11.51
N THR A 81 -29.43 -6.95 -12.35
CA THR A 81 -30.76 -7.20 -12.93
C THR A 81 -31.77 -7.68 -11.88
N ILE A 82 -31.28 -8.27 -10.79
CA ILE A 82 -32.07 -8.73 -9.66
C ILE A 82 -31.58 -7.96 -8.42
N PRO A 83 -32.44 -7.16 -7.76
CA PRO A 83 -32.05 -6.41 -6.58
C PRO A 83 -31.78 -7.35 -5.39
N ASP A 84 -30.59 -7.25 -4.82
CA ASP A 84 -30.21 -7.98 -3.62
C ASP A 84 -30.86 -7.36 -2.38
N SER A 85 -31.38 -8.21 -1.49
CA SER A 85 -31.70 -7.76 -0.14
C SER A 85 -30.42 -7.42 0.63
N PRO A 86 -30.45 -6.51 1.62
CA PRO A 86 -29.27 -6.22 2.44
C PRO A 86 -28.82 -7.46 3.23
N LEU A 87 -27.54 -7.49 3.63
CA LEU A 87 -27.06 -8.51 4.55
C LEU A 87 -27.80 -8.40 5.90
N PRO A 88 -28.10 -9.53 6.57
CA PRO A 88 -28.46 -9.47 7.98
C PRO A 88 -27.31 -8.84 8.75
N LEU A 89 -27.61 -7.96 9.71
CA LEU A 89 -26.60 -7.24 10.48
C LEU A 89 -25.69 -6.31 9.63
N SER A 90 -26.13 -5.87 8.44
CA SER A 90 -25.35 -4.98 7.59
C SER A 90 -24.90 -3.68 8.29
N ARG A 91 -25.77 -3.06 9.11
CA ARG A 91 -25.43 -1.85 9.87
C ARG A 91 -24.29 -2.06 10.88
N PRO A 92 -24.37 -2.99 11.84
CA PRO A 92 -23.25 -3.21 12.76
C PRO A 92 -21.98 -3.67 12.04
N LEU A 93 -22.08 -4.46 10.96
CA LEU A 93 -20.92 -4.81 10.13
C LEU A 93 -20.29 -3.57 9.48
N ALA A 94 -21.10 -2.65 8.94
CA ALA A 94 -20.62 -1.38 8.41
C ALA A 94 -19.96 -0.52 9.49
N MET A 95 -20.52 -0.48 10.70
CA MET A 95 -19.94 0.26 11.83
C MET A 95 -18.58 -0.32 12.25
N ILE A 96 -18.43 -1.64 12.25
CA ILE A 96 -17.13 -2.29 12.48
C ILE A 96 -16.13 -1.85 11.40
N SER A 97 -16.54 -1.81 10.14
CA SER A 97 -15.69 -1.31 9.06
C SER A 97 -15.31 0.15 9.24
N VAL A 98 -16.23 1.01 9.69
CA VAL A 98 -15.94 2.42 10.00
C VAL A 98 -14.91 2.52 11.13
N ILE A 99 -15.09 1.79 12.23
CA ILE A 99 -14.13 1.78 13.36
C ILE A 99 -12.74 1.34 12.88
N CYS A 100 -12.68 0.31 12.03
CA CYS A 100 -11.43 -0.15 11.42
C CYS A 100 -10.76 0.94 10.57
N HIS A 101 -11.50 1.64 9.72
CA HIS A 101 -10.94 2.74 8.93
C HIS A 101 -10.48 3.91 9.81
N VAL A 102 -11.25 4.29 10.82
CA VAL A 102 -10.86 5.34 11.78
C VAL A 102 -9.55 4.97 12.47
N ASN A 103 -9.40 3.72 12.90
CA ASN A 103 -8.17 3.22 13.48
C ASN A 103 -6.97 3.36 12.52
N ILE A 104 -7.15 2.99 11.25
CA ILE A 104 -6.09 3.16 10.22
C ILE A 104 -5.75 4.63 10.01
N ILE A 105 -6.76 5.52 9.95
CA ILE A 105 -6.55 6.96 9.76
C ILE A 105 -5.75 7.52 10.93
N MET A 106 -6.13 7.18 12.17
CA MET A 106 -5.42 7.64 13.37
C MET A 106 -3.97 7.18 13.38
N ASP A 107 -3.70 5.93 12.99
CA ASP A 107 -2.34 5.39 12.87
C ASP A 107 -1.52 6.08 11.76
N MET A 108 -2.14 6.79 10.81
CA MET A 108 -1.46 7.59 9.79
C MET A 108 -1.17 9.03 10.20
N VAL A 109 -1.89 9.59 11.17
CA VAL A 109 -1.68 10.98 11.59
C VAL A 109 -0.38 11.05 12.38
N PRO A 110 0.57 11.94 12.01
CA PRO A 110 1.82 12.10 12.74
C PRO A 110 1.54 12.48 14.20
N ASN A 111 2.29 11.85 15.13
CA ASN A 111 2.23 11.97 16.60
C ASN A 111 1.73 13.34 17.10
N ASN A 112 0.40 13.50 17.17
CA ASN A 112 -0.21 14.56 17.93
C ASN A 112 -0.43 14.00 19.33
N PRO A 113 0.21 14.56 20.37
CA PRO A 113 0.14 14.01 21.73
C PRO A 113 -1.30 13.92 22.25
N SER A 114 -2.21 14.79 21.78
CA SER A 114 -3.64 14.76 22.10
C SER A 114 -4.43 13.63 21.42
N LEU A 115 -3.98 13.13 20.26
CA LEU A 115 -4.62 12.03 19.55
C LEU A 115 -4.07 10.66 19.98
N ASN A 116 -2.88 10.64 20.59
CA ASN A 116 -2.25 9.43 21.10
C ASN A 116 -3.01 8.81 22.29
N GLU A 117 -3.72 9.60 23.08
CA GLU A 117 -4.59 9.10 24.16
C GLU A 117 -5.83 8.37 23.62
N LEU A 118 -6.27 8.73 22.41
CA LEU A 118 -7.44 8.15 21.75
C LEU A 118 -7.06 7.01 20.78
N HIS A 119 -5.76 6.72 20.63
CA HIS A 119 -5.26 5.75 19.67
C HIS A 119 -5.69 4.34 20.10
N LEU A 120 -6.69 3.80 19.40
CA LEU A 120 -7.08 2.41 19.54
C LEU A 120 -5.90 1.55 19.05
N PRO A 121 -5.29 0.67 19.88
CA PRO A 121 -4.10 -0.07 19.49
C PRO A 121 -4.49 -1.34 18.70
N PHE A 122 -5.44 -1.25 17.76
CA PHE A 122 -5.77 -2.41 16.95
C PHE A 122 -4.64 -2.68 15.97
N LYS A 123 -3.87 -3.73 16.28
CA LYS A 123 -2.91 -4.30 15.34
C LYS A 123 -3.62 -4.64 14.04
N LEU A 124 -2.94 -4.44 12.91
CA LEU A 124 -3.45 -4.74 11.57
C LEU A 124 -4.11 -6.13 11.45
N VAL A 125 -3.57 -7.15 12.14
CA VAL A 125 -4.14 -8.51 12.16
C VAL A 125 -5.59 -8.52 12.64
N TYR A 126 -5.93 -7.70 13.65
CA TYR A 126 -7.31 -7.61 14.14
C TYR A 126 -8.21 -6.90 13.13
N ILE A 127 -7.70 -5.86 12.47
CA ILE A 127 -8.43 -5.13 11.42
C ILE A 127 -8.81 -6.11 10.29
N LEU A 128 -7.86 -6.90 9.81
CA LEU A 128 -8.10 -7.89 8.75
C LEU A 128 -9.04 -9.02 9.22
N ALA A 129 -8.93 -9.44 10.48
CA ALA A 129 -9.82 -10.47 11.02
C ALA A 129 -11.28 -9.98 11.11
N TRP A 130 -11.48 -8.75 11.60
CA TRP A 130 -12.81 -8.14 11.71
C TRP A 130 -13.37 -7.75 10.35
N GLY A 131 -12.53 -7.26 9.44
CA GLY A 131 -12.92 -6.86 8.09
C GLY A 131 -13.19 -8.02 7.13
N ALA A 132 -12.68 -9.22 7.43
CA ALA A 132 -13.01 -10.43 6.68
C ALA A 132 -14.41 -10.99 7.03
N LEU A 133 -15.04 -10.57 8.14
CA LEU A 133 -16.36 -11.07 8.53
C LEU A 133 -17.45 -10.72 7.51
N PRO A 134 -17.66 -9.45 7.10
CA PRO A 134 -18.71 -9.11 6.15
C PRO A 134 -18.63 -9.85 4.80
N PRO A 135 -17.47 -9.94 4.10
CA PRO A 135 -17.42 -10.67 2.83
C PRO A 135 -17.63 -12.18 3.04
N PHE A 136 -17.16 -12.75 4.15
CA PHE A 136 -17.44 -14.15 4.49
C PHE A 136 -18.93 -14.40 4.71
N PHE A 137 -19.62 -13.54 5.47
CA PHE A 137 -21.08 -13.62 5.65
C PHE A 137 -21.83 -13.44 4.33
N SER A 138 -21.36 -12.53 3.46
CA SER A 138 -21.95 -12.31 2.13
C SER A 138 -21.92 -13.58 1.27
N LEU A 139 -20.79 -14.29 1.28
CA LEU A 139 -20.62 -15.56 0.58
C LEU A 139 -21.50 -16.67 1.18
N LEU A 140 -21.56 -16.80 2.51
CA LEU A 140 -22.37 -17.81 3.18
C LEU A 140 -23.87 -17.67 2.89
N VAL A 141 -24.36 -16.43 2.77
CA VAL A 141 -25.78 -16.14 2.47
C VAL A 141 -26.06 -16.21 0.95
N GLY A 142 -25.03 -16.39 0.12
CA GLY A 142 -25.18 -16.49 -1.34
C GLY A 142 -25.58 -15.17 -1.99
N LYS A 143 -25.07 -14.04 -1.48
CA LYS A 143 -25.31 -12.72 -2.07
C LYS A 143 -24.59 -12.56 -3.41
N SER A 144 -24.98 -11.54 -4.18
CA SER A 144 -24.32 -11.26 -5.46
C SER A 144 -22.82 -10.96 -5.31
N CYS A 145 -22.11 -11.09 -6.42
CA CYS A 145 -20.71 -10.70 -6.51
C CYS A 145 -20.52 -9.21 -6.21
N ASN A 146 -21.47 -8.35 -6.57
CA ASN A 146 -21.42 -6.91 -6.31
C ASN A 146 -21.47 -6.61 -4.81
N THR A 147 -22.41 -7.23 -4.10
CA THR A 147 -22.53 -7.10 -2.64
C THR A 147 -21.26 -7.61 -1.96
N THR A 148 -20.73 -8.75 -2.39
CA THR A 148 -19.52 -9.35 -1.81
C THR A 148 -18.28 -8.47 -2.08
N ALA A 149 -18.12 -7.95 -3.30
CA ALA A 149 -17.03 -7.06 -3.66
C ALA A 149 -17.05 -5.75 -2.86
N TRP A 150 -18.24 -5.20 -2.61
CA TRP A 150 -18.41 -4.04 -1.72
C TRP A 150 -17.88 -4.33 -0.32
N TRP A 151 -18.19 -5.49 0.25
CA TRP A 151 -17.71 -5.86 1.58
C TRP A 151 -16.20 -6.17 1.64
N CYS A 152 -15.55 -6.45 0.51
CA CYS A 152 -14.10 -6.59 0.43
C CYS A 152 -13.34 -5.25 0.46
N PHE A 153 -14.01 -4.11 0.36
CA PHE A 153 -13.35 -2.81 0.18
C PHE A 153 -12.45 -2.43 1.36
N LEU A 154 -12.88 -2.74 2.59
CA LEU A 154 -12.06 -2.54 3.80
C LEU A 154 -10.75 -3.33 3.72
N GLU A 155 -10.80 -4.60 3.33
CA GLU A 155 -9.62 -5.47 3.23
C GLU A 155 -8.66 -4.99 2.15
N ILE A 156 -9.19 -4.61 0.99
CA ILE A 156 -8.40 -4.09 -0.14
C ILE A 156 -7.65 -2.82 0.29
N VAL A 157 -8.36 -1.88 0.91
CA VAL A 157 -7.77 -0.62 1.38
C VAL A 157 -6.76 -0.88 2.50
N SER A 158 -7.07 -1.74 3.46
CA SER A 158 -6.16 -2.10 4.55
C SER A 158 -4.88 -2.78 4.04
N GLY A 159 -5.02 -3.68 3.06
CA GLY A 159 -3.90 -4.34 2.39
C GLY A 159 -3.02 -3.37 1.61
N LEU A 160 -3.63 -2.40 0.91
CA LEU A 160 -2.89 -1.34 0.23
C LEU A 160 -2.06 -0.50 1.20
N VAL A 161 -2.64 -0.11 2.33
CA VAL A 161 -1.94 0.63 3.39
C VAL A 161 -0.75 -0.15 3.91
N PHE A 162 -0.95 -1.43 4.23
CA PHE A 162 0.13 -2.31 4.69
C PHE A 162 1.26 -2.41 3.66
N PHE A 163 0.92 -2.62 2.39
CA PHE A 163 1.89 -2.75 1.32
C PHE A 163 2.73 -1.48 1.16
N VAL A 164 2.10 -0.31 1.10
CA VAL A 164 2.80 0.97 0.95
C VAL A 164 3.66 1.28 2.16
N ARG A 165 3.18 1.03 3.39
CA ARG A 165 4.00 1.21 4.60
C ARG A 165 5.22 0.29 4.61
N ARG A 166 5.04 -0.97 4.19
CA ARG A 166 6.14 -1.92 4.06
C ARG A 166 7.16 -1.44 3.02
N TRP A 167 6.69 -0.93 1.89
CA TRP A 167 7.55 -0.38 0.84
C TRP A 167 8.34 0.84 1.34
N ILE A 168 7.70 1.79 2.04
CA ILE A 168 8.37 2.93 2.68
C ILE A 168 9.47 2.45 3.63
N GLY A 169 9.15 1.49 4.51
CA GLY A 169 10.14 0.94 5.45
C GLY A 169 11.31 0.23 4.78
N GLN A 170 11.07 -0.46 3.66
CA GLN A 170 12.14 -1.06 2.86
C GLN A 170 13.03 -0.01 2.20
N ALA A 171 12.44 1.08 1.68
CA ALA A 171 13.19 2.18 1.09
C ALA A 171 14.12 2.85 2.13
N ASP A 172 13.60 3.10 3.33
CA ASP A 172 14.40 3.66 4.42
C ASP A 172 15.53 2.73 4.86
N ALA A 173 15.24 1.42 4.99
CA ALA A 173 16.24 0.41 5.34
C ALA A 173 17.37 0.33 4.30
N ASN A 174 17.05 0.47 3.00
CA ASN A 174 18.05 0.49 1.94
C ASN A 174 18.96 1.73 2.04
N ILE A 175 18.41 2.91 2.34
CA ILE A 175 19.21 4.13 2.54
C ILE A 175 20.14 3.98 3.75
N THR A 176 19.64 3.44 4.88
CA THR A 176 20.50 3.15 6.04
C THR A 176 21.56 2.10 5.73
N GLY A 177 21.24 1.11 4.90
CA GLY A 177 22.20 0.11 4.41
C GLY A 177 23.36 0.74 3.63
N LEU A 178 23.07 1.67 2.72
CA LEU A 178 24.08 2.42 1.97
C LEU A 178 25.02 3.22 2.89
N GLN A 179 24.47 3.83 3.94
CA GLN A 179 25.28 4.52 4.95
C GLN A 179 26.23 3.55 5.68
N LYS A 180 25.76 2.36 6.04
CA LYS A 180 26.58 1.36 6.74
C LYS A 180 27.75 0.87 5.88
N ILE A 181 27.53 0.62 4.59
CA ILE A 181 28.56 0.16 3.66
C ILE A 181 29.65 1.25 3.51
N ARG A 182 29.26 2.53 3.39
CA ARG A 182 30.19 3.67 3.37
C ARG A 182 31.11 3.67 4.58
N TYR A 183 30.56 3.60 5.80
CA TYR A 183 31.38 3.63 7.03
C TYR A 183 32.33 2.44 7.17
N THR A 184 31.99 1.29 6.56
CA THR A 184 32.87 0.11 6.58
C THR A 184 34.02 0.26 5.58
N ALA A 185 33.78 0.92 4.44
CA ALA A 185 34.79 1.16 3.41
C ALA A 185 35.83 2.23 3.79
N SER A 186 35.44 3.32 4.45
CA SER A 186 36.39 4.35 4.92
C SER A 186 37.23 3.92 6.14
N GLY A 187 36.96 2.76 6.74
CA GLY A 187 37.66 2.25 7.94
C GLY A 187 38.68 1.13 7.68
N ALA A 188 38.83 0.66 6.44
CA ALA A 188 39.78 -0.37 6.01
C ALA A 188 40.92 0.25 5.19
#